data_AF-L0DMG3-F1
#
_entry.id   AF-L0DMG3-F1
#
_cell.length_a   1.000
_cell.length_b   1.000
_cell.length_c   1.000
_cell.angle_alpha   90.00
_cell.angle_beta   90.00
_cell.angle_gamma   90.00
#
_symmetry.space_group_name_H-M   'P 1'
#
loop_
_entity.id
_entity.type
_entity.pdbx_description
1 polymer ?
#
loop_
_entity_poly.entity_id
_entity_poly.type
_entity_poly.pdbx_seq_one_letter_code
_entity_poly.pdbx_strand_id
1 'polypeptide(L)'
;MKAERAGRILENLKAQADAGDVTLSYLDECGFAPTLPVGYSWTLPKQREFVRYEAPQRRRVNAMAAYRPFGRRPRLEVFTAERTWDSYDLLGFLKALPWSTGRTWWWWTTPASTPAT
;
A
#
# COMPACT_ATOMS: atom_id res chain seq x y z
N MET A 1 23.45 6.95 8.89
CA MET A 1 23.84 7.26 7.50
C MET A 1 22.77 6.93 6.43
N LYS A 2 22.38 5.66 6.16
CA LYS A 2 21.35 5.35 5.12
C LYS A 2 19.93 5.83 5.49
N ALA A 3 19.52 5.61 6.75
CA ALA A 3 18.22 6.04 7.25
C ALA A 3 18.06 7.57 7.26
N GLU A 4 19.10 8.30 7.69
CA GLU A 4 19.09 9.77 7.66
C GLU A 4 19.01 10.32 6.23
N ARG A 5 19.75 9.72 5.29
CA ARG A 5 19.67 10.08 3.87
C ARG A 5 18.26 9.83 3.32
N ALA A 6 17.67 8.67 3.60
CA ALA A 6 16.30 8.35 3.19
C ALA A 6 15.29 9.34 3.80
N GLY A 7 15.46 9.71 5.06
CA GLY A 7 14.66 10.74 5.73
C GLY A 7 14.71 12.08 5.01
N ARG A 8 15.91 12.58 4.68
CA ARG A 8 16.07 13.84 3.93
C ARG A 8 15.43 13.79 2.54
N ILE A 9 15.57 12.67 1.82
CA ILE A 9 14.93 12.48 0.51
C ILE A 9 13.40 12.51 0.67
N LEU A 10 12.87 11.83 1.68
CA LEU A 10 11.44 11.80 1.93
C LEU A 10 10.91 13.20 2.27
N GLU A 11 11.58 13.98 3.11
CA GLU A 11 11.18 15.36 3.42
C GLU A 11 11.13 16.25 2.17
N ASN A 12 12.12 16.13 1.28
CA ASN A 12 12.10 16.86 0.00
C ASN A 12 10.91 16.44 -0.88
N LEU A 13 10.60 15.14 -0.93
CA LEU A 13 9.45 14.65 -1.70
C LEU A 13 8.11 15.11 -1.12
N LYS A 14 8.00 15.21 0.21
CA LYS A 14 6.81 15.79 0.86
C LYS A 14 6.63 17.26 0.47
N ALA A 15 7.70 18.06 0.55
CA ALA A 15 7.66 19.46 0.15
C ALA A 15 7.26 19.65 -1.32
N GLN A 16 7.80 18.83 -2.23
CA GLN A 16 7.40 18.81 -3.63
C GLN A 16 5.92 18.38 -3.82
N ALA A 17 5.42 17.46 -3.00
CA ALA A 17 4.04 17.02 -3.06
C ALA A 17 3.07 18.11 -2.58
N ASP A 18 3.44 18.86 -1.54
CA ASP A 18 2.67 20.02 -1.06
C ASP A 18 2.67 21.17 -2.07
N ALA A 19 3.79 21.38 -2.77
CA ALA A 19 3.86 22.32 -3.89
C ALA A 19 3.06 21.85 -5.13
N GLY A 20 2.70 20.57 -5.20
CA GLY A 20 1.97 19.98 -6.31
C GLY A 20 2.86 19.55 -7.49
N ASP A 21 4.18 19.58 -7.33
CA ASP A 21 5.15 19.17 -8.34
C ASP A 21 5.18 17.66 -8.55
N VAL A 22 4.90 16.90 -7.47
CA VAL A 22 4.83 15.44 -7.50
C VAL A 22 3.58 14.92 -6.79
N THR A 23 3.14 13.71 -7.16
CA THR A 23 2.12 12.98 -6.41
C THR A 23 2.80 11.93 -5.54
N LEU A 24 2.93 12.20 -4.25
CA LEU A 24 3.50 11.25 -3.28
C LEU A 24 2.41 10.39 -2.66
N SER A 25 2.47 9.08 -2.91
CA SER A 25 1.58 8.09 -2.29
C SER A 25 2.40 7.06 -1.51
N TYR A 26 1.94 6.72 -0.31
CA TYR A 26 2.41 5.57 0.45
C TYR A 26 1.61 4.35 0.01
N LEU A 27 2.29 3.26 -0.32
CA LEU A 27 1.67 2.02 -0.75
C LEU A 27 2.01 0.94 0.28
N ASP A 28 1.00 0.23 0.75
CA ASP A 28 1.19 -0.92 1.64
C ASP A 28 0.09 -1.97 1.45
N GLU A 29 0.37 -3.19 1.91
CA GLU A 29 -0.58 -4.30 1.98
C GLU A 29 -0.81 -4.69 3.44
N CYS A 30 -2.07 -4.89 3.82
CA CYS A 30 -2.40 -5.45 5.13
C CYS A 30 -3.32 -6.67 4.99
N GLY A 31 -3.00 -7.73 5.74
CA GLY A 31 -3.80 -8.95 5.79
C GLY A 31 -4.61 -9.02 7.08
N PHE A 32 -5.94 -9.02 6.97
CA PHE A 32 -6.85 -9.22 8.08
C PHE A 32 -7.33 -10.67 8.14
N ALA A 33 -7.13 -11.33 9.28
CA ALA A 33 -7.75 -12.61 9.58
C ALA A 33 -8.89 -12.36 10.59
N PRO A 34 -10.13 -12.80 10.33
CA PRO A 34 -11.25 -12.69 11.27
C PRO A 34 -11.09 -13.73 12.39
N THR A 35 -10.03 -13.59 13.18
CA THR A 35 -9.78 -14.37 14.38
C THR A 35 -10.12 -13.55 15.60
N LEU A 36 -10.71 -14.17 16.61
CA LEU A 36 -10.81 -13.54 17.93
C LEU A 36 -9.41 -13.18 18.44
N PRO A 37 -9.25 -12.05 19.16
CA PRO A 37 -8.00 -11.76 19.84
C PRO A 37 -7.63 -12.94 20.75
N VAL A 38 -6.40 -13.43 20.61
CA VAL A 38 -5.85 -14.48 21.47
C VAL A 38 -5.83 -13.97 22.91
N GLY A 39 -6.49 -14.67 23.84
CA GLY A 39 -6.65 -14.15 25.19
C GLY A 39 -7.79 -14.81 25.98
N TYR A 40 -8.32 -14.09 26.97
CA TYR A 40 -9.45 -14.53 27.76
C TYR A 40 -10.76 -14.00 27.17
N SER A 41 -11.74 -14.88 27.04
CA SER A 41 -13.11 -14.50 26.68
C SER A 41 -13.94 -14.22 27.94
N TRP A 42 -15.12 -13.66 27.75
CA TRP A 42 -16.15 -13.59 28.78
C TRP A 42 -16.61 -15.01 29.12
N THR A 43 -16.28 -15.46 30.33
CA THR A 43 -16.70 -16.76 30.84
C THR A 43 -17.44 -16.61 32.16
N LEU A 44 -18.14 -17.67 32.57
CA LEU A 44 -18.81 -17.70 33.87
C LEU A 44 -17.79 -17.51 35.02
N PRO A 45 -18.24 -17.03 36.20
CA PRO A 45 -17.39 -16.94 37.37
C PRO A 45 -16.68 -18.27 37.67
N LYS A 46 -15.37 -18.20 37.95
CA LYS A 46 -14.46 -19.35 38.17
C LYS A 46 -14.15 -20.22 36.93
N GLN A 47 -14.63 -19.82 35.75
CA GLN A 47 -14.14 -20.38 34.49
C GLN A 47 -13.07 -19.47 33.89
N ARG A 48 -12.16 -20.08 33.13
CA ARG A 48 -11.12 -19.37 32.38
C ARG A 48 -10.94 -20.07 31.04
N GLU A 49 -11.60 -19.53 30.02
CA GLU A 49 -11.44 -20.02 28.65
C GLU A 49 -10.36 -19.19 27.96
N PHE A 50 -9.35 -19.89 27.44
CA PHE A 50 -8.31 -19.28 26.63
C PHE A 50 -8.66 -19.47 25.16
N VAL A 51 -8.92 -18.37 24.47
CA VAL A 51 -9.14 -18.33 23.04
C VAL A 51 -7.80 -18.55 22.36
N ARG A 52 -7.61 -19.74 21.79
CA ARG A 52 -6.44 -20.05 20.96
C ARG A 52 -6.55 -19.32 19.62
N TYR A 53 -5.41 -19.10 18.98
CA TYR A 53 -5.40 -18.59 17.62
C TYR A 53 -5.99 -19.66 16.69
N GLU A 54 -7.24 -19.47 16.28
CA GLU A 54 -7.90 -20.31 15.30
C GLU A 54 -8.15 -19.50 14.02
N ALA A 55 -7.26 -19.68 13.04
CA ALA A 55 -7.55 -19.38 11.63
C ALA A 55 -7.58 -20.68 10.78
N PRO A 56 -8.29 -21.76 11.18
CA PRO A 56 -8.21 -23.07 10.52
C PRO A 56 -8.67 -23.01 9.06
N GLN A 57 -9.56 -22.09 8.73
CA GLN A 57 -10.10 -21.92 7.38
C GLN A 57 -9.15 -21.12 6.46
N ARG A 58 -8.02 -20.60 6.99
CA ARG A 58 -7.06 -19.72 6.30
C ARG A 58 -7.72 -18.52 5.58
N ARG A 59 -8.92 -18.14 6.03
CA ARG A 59 -9.65 -17.00 5.48
C ARG A 59 -8.92 -15.72 5.89
N ARG A 60 -8.37 -15.03 4.91
CA ARG A 60 -7.77 -13.71 5.09
C ARG A 60 -8.35 -12.79 4.03
N VAL A 61 -8.71 -11.59 4.47
CA VAL A 61 -9.00 -10.48 3.57
C VAL A 61 -7.72 -9.67 3.50
N ASN A 62 -7.07 -9.64 2.34
CA ASN A 62 -5.93 -8.78 2.12
C ASN A 62 -6.42 -7.49 1.48
N ALA A 63 -5.94 -6.36 2.00
CA ALA A 63 -6.21 -5.04 1.47
C ALA A 63 -4.91 -4.42 0.96
N MET A 64 -4.92 -3.96 -0.29
CA MET A 64 -3.87 -3.07 -0.81
C MET A 64 -4.39 -1.64 -0.75
N ALA A 65 -3.57 -0.75 -0.20
CA ALA A 65 -3.94 0.64 0.00
C ALA A 65 -2.87 1.58 -0.54
N ALA A 66 -3.31 2.57 -1.32
CA ALA A 66 -2.52 3.75 -1.64
C ALA A 66 -3.05 4.92 -0.83
N TYR A 67 -2.19 5.47 0.03
CA TYR A 67 -2.49 6.60 0.89
C TYR A 67 -1.73 7.83 0.46
N ARG A 68 -2.46 8.90 0.16
CA ARG A 68 -1.93 10.17 -0.32
C ARG A 68 -2.33 11.29 0.63
N PRO A 69 -1.52 11.59 1.66
CA PRO A 69 -1.84 12.64 2.62
C PRO A 69 -1.50 14.05 2.12
N PHE A 70 -0.54 14.18 1.19
CA PHE A 70 -0.03 15.47 0.71
C PHE A 70 -0.76 15.95 -0.57
N GLY A 71 -0.70 17.25 -0.80
CA GLY A 71 -1.40 17.93 -1.89
C GLY A 71 -2.79 18.48 -1.50
N ARG A 72 -3.59 18.92 -2.49
CA ARG A 72 -4.83 19.69 -2.22
C ARG A 72 -5.89 18.97 -1.39
N ARG A 73 -6.00 17.63 -1.52
CA ARG A 73 -7.00 16.82 -0.81
C ARG A 73 -6.41 15.45 -0.49
N PRO A 74 -6.38 15.04 0.79
CA PRO A 74 -5.98 13.69 1.16
C PRO A 74 -6.85 12.64 0.47
N ARG A 75 -6.23 11.53 0.04
CA ARG A 75 -6.91 10.39 -0.60
C ARG A 75 -6.44 9.07 -0.01
N LEU A 76 -7.34 8.10 0.00
CA LEU A 76 -7.08 6.71 0.32
C LEU A 76 -7.82 5.86 -0.70
N GLU A 77 -7.07 5.16 -1.54
CA GLU A 77 -7.61 4.19 -2.49
C GLU A 77 -7.34 2.78 -1.96
N VAL A 78 -8.39 1.95 -1.84
CA VAL A 78 -8.30 0.61 -1.24
C VAL A 78 -8.95 -0.42 -2.14
N PHE A 79 -8.29 -1.55 -2.29
CA PHE A 79 -8.83 -2.74 -2.94
C PHE A 79 -8.68 -3.90 -1.97
N THR A 80 -9.71 -4.74 -1.87
CA THR A 80 -9.72 -5.91 -0.98
C THR A 80 -9.94 -7.19 -1.77
N ALA A 81 -9.33 -8.27 -1.31
CA ALA A 81 -9.52 -9.59 -1.89
C ALA A 81 -9.41 -10.70 -0.82
N GLU A 82 -10.21 -11.76 -0.95
CA GLU A 82 -10.14 -12.96 -0.10
C GLU A 82 -9.07 -13.94 -0.58
N ARG A 83 -7.90 -13.44 -0.99
CA ARG A 83 -6.77 -14.22 -1.50
C ARG A 83 -5.46 -13.47 -1.38
N THR A 84 -4.34 -14.17 -1.53
CA THR A 84 -3.02 -13.54 -1.70
C THR A 84 -2.96 -12.77 -3.01
N TRP A 85 -2.33 -11.61 -2.96
CA TRP A 85 -2.09 -10.76 -4.12
C TRP A 85 -0.86 -11.22 -4.88
N ASP A 86 -0.94 -11.16 -6.20
CA ASP A 86 0.21 -11.37 -7.07
C ASP A 86 0.65 -10.05 -7.75
N SER A 87 1.69 -10.15 -8.58
CA SER A 87 2.21 -8.98 -9.31
C SER A 87 1.22 -8.39 -10.32
N TYR A 88 0.31 -9.19 -10.89
CA TYR A 88 -0.71 -8.70 -11.80
C TYR A 88 -1.77 -7.89 -11.06
N ASP A 89 -2.13 -8.31 -9.85
CA ASP A 89 -3.05 -7.56 -8.98
C ASP A 89 -2.47 -6.19 -8.62
N LEU A 90 -1.19 -6.14 -8.27
CA LEU A 90 -0.49 -4.88 -8.00
C LEU A 90 -0.53 -3.97 -9.24
N LEU A 91 -0.20 -4.49 -10.42
CA LEU A 91 -0.25 -3.71 -11.66
C LEU A 91 -1.68 -3.24 -11.99
N GLY A 92 -2.67 -4.10 -11.76
CA GLY A 92 -4.09 -3.78 -11.92
C GLY A 92 -4.51 -2.64 -10.99
N PHE A 93 -4.13 -2.73 -9.71
CA PHE A 93 -4.36 -1.69 -8.73
C PHE A 93 -3.70 -0.37 -9.13
N LEU A 94 -2.41 -0.39 -9.51
CA LEU A 94 -1.69 0.81 -9.95
C LEU A 94 -2.31 1.45 -11.20
N LYS A 95 -2.87 0.66 -12.12
CA LYS A 95 -3.60 1.12 -13.31
C LYS A 95 -5.03 1.59 -13.03
N ALA A 96 -5.59 1.24 -11.87
CA ALA A 96 -6.90 1.74 -11.46
C ALA A 96 -6.81 3.10 -10.75
N LEU A 97 -5.60 3.50 -10.32
CA LEU A 97 -5.41 4.72 -9.56
C LEU A 97 -5.58 5.97 -10.46
N PRO A 98 -6.14 7.08 -9.95
CA PRO A 98 -6.51 8.23 -10.78
C PRO A 98 -5.36 8.90 -11.55
N TRP A 99 -4.10 8.68 -11.13
CA TRP A 99 -2.93 9.23 -11.82
C TRP A 99 -2.52 8.40 -13.05
N SER A 100 -2.95 7.14 -13.13
CA SER A 100 -2.55 6.22 -14.19
C SER A 100 -3.17 6.53 -15.55
N THR A 101 -4.29 7.25 -15.58
CA THR A 101 -5.00 7.70 -16.78
C THR A 101 -4.37 8.94 -17.43
N GLY A 102 -3.30 9.50 -16.84
CA GLY A 102 -2.78 10.83 -17.18
C GLY A 102 -1.27 10.95 -17.33
N ARG A 103 -0.54 9.92 -17.74
CA ARG A 103 0.80 10.07 -18.37
C ARG A 103 1.32 8.73 -18.89
N THR A 104 1.77 8.75 -20.14
CA THR A 104 2.57 7.71 -20.79
C THR A 104 3.73 7.28 -19.89
N TRP A 105 3.84 5.97 -19.68
CA TRP A 105 4.95 5.34 -18.97
C TRP A 105 6.21 5.44 -19.84
N TRP A 106 7.22 6.20 -19.39
CA TRP A 106 8.56 6.12 -19.97
C TRP A 106 9.21 4.81 -19.52
N TRP A 107 9.19 3.81 -20.40
CA TRP A 107 10.18 2.74 -20.36
C TRP A 107 11.49 3.31 -20.88
N TRP A 108 12.62 2.81 -20.38
CA TRP A 108 13.98 3.16 -20.80
C TRP A 108 14.11 3.14 -22.33
N THR A 109 13.89 4.26 -23.01
CA THR A 109 14.33 4.42 -24.39
C THR A 109 15.81 4.76 -24.33
N THR A 110 16.61 3.83 -24.82
CA THR A 110 17.94 4.04 -25.40
C THR A 110 18.02 5.45 -25.99
N PRO A 111 19.08 6.25 -25.73
CA PRO A 111 19.19 7.55 -26.35
C PRO A 111 19.07 7.38 -27.86
N ALA A 112 18.14 8.11 -28.46
CA ALA A 112 17.97 8.16 -29.90
C ALA A 112 19.33 8.48 -30.52
N SER A 113 19.87 7.55 -31.30
CA SER A 113 21.04 7.81 -32.12
C SER A 113 20.67 8.93 -33.10
N THR A 114 21.32 10.08 -32.95
CA THR A 114 21.30 11.16 -33.94
C THR A 114 21.72 10.57 -35.30
N PRO A 115 20.95 10.73 -36.38
CA PRO A 115 21.44 10.37 -37.69
C PRO A 115 22.60 11.32 -38.03
N ALA A 116 23.75 10.74 -38.37
CA ALA A 116 24.86 11.48 -38.93
C ALA A 116 24.44 12.08 -40.29
N THR A 117 24.85 13.33 -40.49
CA THR A 117 24.64 14.18 -41.65
C THR A 117 24.98 13.52 -42.98
#